data_AF-A0A7D9JJ04-F1
#
_entry.id   AF-A0A7D9JJ04-F1
#
_cell.length_a   1.000
_cell.length_b   1.000
_cell.length_c   1.000
_cell.angle_alpha   90.00
_cell.angle_beta   90.00
_cell.angle_gamma   90.00
#
_symmetry.space_group_name_H-M   'P 1'
#
loop_
_entity.id
_entity.type
_entity.pdbx_description
1 polymer ?
#
loop_
_entity_poly.entity_id
_entity_poly.type
_entity_poly.pdbx_seq_one_letter_code
_entity_poly.pdbx_strand_id
1 'polypeptide(L)'
;MAGEYDNDDVACYFTTKHSWRGKYKRVFSIGSKAITTYNPTTFEVTNQWAYKDFLNIMPSLKAPTEVTILVRKAKEGKKTQNMTFSTEHREDLITEALKFYKEFGGYKSGNELRFSGYKLHWSERKVPVTLEVSPGSLDQIDPRDNKKLCSYSYKDIELIALVSDYPGGFVVVTGGFSRMHLFTTDRREELLKKMMEASFNNVGVTIKQKKSSIKVDSFLKYKFGKFSDDEHITSMSEFSVYKQSLRSKDPIQRTLCFSEMCLLERDPATYNIVTLRPLSS
;
A
#
# COMPACT_ATOMS: atom_id res chain seq x y z
N MET A 1 12.54 19.80 16.53
CA MET A 1 13.78 19.33 17.16
C MET A 1 14.28 18.18 16.30
N ALA A 2 15.39 18.36 15.58
CA ALA A 2 15.96 17.28 14.77
C ALA A 2 16.41 16.17 15.73
N GLY A 3 15.70 15.04 15.72
CA GLY A 3 16.12 13.85 16.48
C GLY A 3 17.49 13.39 16.01
N GLU A 4 18.12 12.53 16.81
CA GLU A 4 19.27 11.75 16.36
C GLU A 4 18.94 11.20 14.94
N TYR A 5 19.87 11.31 13.99
CA TYR A 5 19.76 10.85 12.58
C TYR A 5 19.09 11.74 11.52
N ASP A 6 18.67 12.99 11.80
CA ASP A 6 17.98 13.83 10.80
C ASP A 6 16.73 13.10 10.26
N ASN A 7 15.88 12.66 11.20
CA ASN A 7 14.68 11.87 10.96
C ASN A 7 13.42 12.74 11.04
N ASP A 8 12.64 12.74 9.96
CA ASP A 8 11.36 13.45 9.89
C ASP A 8 10.21 12.49 10.17
N ASP A 9 9.26 12.89 11.03
CA ASP A 9 8.06 12.11 11.29
C ASP A 9 7.15 12.10 10.04
N VAL A 10 6.83 10.90 9.53
CA VAL A 10 6.00 10.69 8.33
C VAL A 10 4.56 10.36 8.72
N ALA A 11 4.37 9.55 9.76
CA ALA A 11 3.06 9.19 10.29
C ALA A 11 3.12 8.96 11.80
N CYS A 12 2.14 9.46 12.54
CA CYS A 12 2.10 9.40 14.00
C CYS A 12 0.80 8.80 14.51
N TYR A 13 0.90 7.87 15.46
CA TYR A 13 -0.24 7.15 16.02
C TYR A 13 -0.24 7.23 17.53
N PHE A 14 -1.41 7.47 18.13
CA PHE A 14 -1.57 7.28 19.55
C PHE A 14 -1.62 5.79 19.88
N THR A 15 -0.76 5.36 20.80
CA THR A 15 -0.58 3.96 21.17
C THR A 15 -0.49 3.79 22.68
N THR A 16 -0.69 2.55 23.14
CA THR A 16 -0.36 2.14 24.51
C THR A 16 0.75 1.08 24.46
N LYS A 17 1.92 1.39 25.01
CA LYS A 17 3.04 0.45 25.17
C LYS A 17 2.76 -0.48 26.35
N HIS A 18 2.89 -1.78 26.15
CA HIS A 18 2.73 -2.81 27.17
C HIS A 18 4.10 -3.26 27.69
N SER A 19 4.27 -3.24 29.00
CA SER A 19 5.51 -3.58 29.70
C SER A 19 5.18 -4.32 31.00
N TRP A 20 6.15 -5.09 31.51
CA TRP A 20 6.05 -5.69 32.85
C TRP A 20 5.86 -4.65 33.96
N ARG A 21 6.32 -3.40 33.75
CA ARG A 21 6.14 -2.29 34.70
C ARG A 21 4.79 -1.59 34.59
N GLY A 22 3.98 -1.92 33.59
CA GLY A 22 2.68 -1.32 33.35
C GLY A 22 2.43 -0.92 31.90
N LYS A 23 1.37 -0.13 31.70
CA LYS A 23 0.91 0.36 30.40
C LYS A 23 1.17 1.86 30.29
N TYR A 24 1.71 2.31 29.16
CA TYR A 24 2.10 3.70 28.98
C TYR A 24 1.57 4.27 27.67
N LYS A 25 0.89 5.42 27.71
CA LYS A 25 0.48 6.15 26.49
C LYS A 25 1.71 6.69 25.77
N ARG A 26 1.76 6.52 24.45
CA ARG A 26 2.87 6.95 23.58
C ARG A 26 2.34 7.45 22.25
N VAL A 27 3.00 8.45 21.69
CA VAL A 27 2.90 8.69 20.24
C VAL A 27 3.94 7.78 19.58
N PHE A 28 3.51 6.88 18.71
CA PHE A 28 4.37 6.02 17.90
C PHE A 28 4.49 6.67 16.52
N SER A 29 5.70 7.10 16.19
CA SER A 29 6.02 7.75 14.92
C SER A 29 6.80 6.81 14.02
N ILE A 30 6.33 6.71 12.77
CA ILE A 30 7.10 6.21 11.64
C ILE A 30 7.78 7.42 11.02
N GLY A 31 9.11 7.45 11.06
CA GLY A 31 9.90 8.52 10.45
C GLY A 31 10.55 8.12 9.13
N SER A 32 11.28 9.04 8.53
CA SER A 32 12.00 8.83 7.28
C SER A 32 13.19 7.87 7.41
N LYS A 33 13.75 7.71 8.63
CA LYS A 33 14.96 6.89 8.89
C LYS A 33 14.86 6.03 10.16
N ALA A 34 13.86 6.27 11.01
CA ALA A 34 13.73 5.65 12.32
C ALA A 34 12.27 5.54 12.76
N ILE A 35 12.00 4.59 13.65
CA ILE A 35 10.79 4.57 14.48
C ILE A 35 11.07 5.30 15.79
N THR A 36 10.23 6.27 16.14
CA THR A 36 10.36 7.06 17.37
C THR A 36 9.12 6.92 18.23
N THR A 37 9.26 6.89 19.55
CA THR A 37 8.13 6.92 20.48
C THR A 37 8.25 8.10 21.43
N TYR A 38 7.22 8.94 21.49
CA TYR A 38 7.20 10.15 22.32
C TYR A 38 6.27 10.03 23.51
N ASN A 39 6.56 10.79 24.57
CA ASN A 39 5.59 11.08 25.62
C ASN A 39 4.50 11.98 25.02
N PRO A 40 3.21 11.62 25.08
CA PRO A 40 2.14 12.39 24.46
C PRO A 40 1.91 13.77 25.09
N THR A 41 2.39 14.01 26.31
CA THR A 41 2.23 15.29 27.01
C THR A 41 3.44 16.19 26.80
N THR A 42 4.66 15.66 26.93
CA THR A 42 5.89 16.46 26.86
C THR A 42 6.55 16.47 25.49
N PHE A 43 6.12 15.59 24.57
CA PHE A 43 6.75 15.32 23.27
C PHE A 43 8.23 14.90 23.37
N GLU A 44 8.71 14.54 24.56
CA GLU A 44 10.06 14.02 24.73
C GLU A 44 10.17 12.63 24.11
N VAL A 45 11.29 12.37 23.45
CA VAL A 45 11.64 11.06 22.91
C VAL A 45 11.81 10.08 24.06
N THR A 46 11.03 9.00 24.05
CA THR A 46 11.12 7.91 25.04
C THR A 46 11.89 6.71 24.54
N ASN A 47 11.86 6.44 23.23
CA ASN A 47 12.71 5.46 22.53
C ASN A 47 12.83 5.90 21.06
N GLN A 48 13.96 5.60 20.43
CA GLN A 48 14.17 5.76 19.00
C GLN A 48 14.97 4.57 18.47
N TRP A 49 14.57 4.04 17.31
CA TRP A 49 15.26 2.95 16.63
C TRP A 49 15.46 3.32 15.17
N ALA A 50 16.72 3.56 14.78
CA ALA A 50 17.08 3.64 13.37
C ALA A 50 16.66 2.36 12.64
N TYR A 51 16.32 2.43 11.35
CA TYR A 51 15.82 1.26 10.63
C TYR A 51 16.79 0.08 10.63
N LYS A 52 18.11 0.31 10.61
CA LYS A 52 19.12 -0.76 10.79
C LYS A 52 19.00 -1.56 12.10
N ASP A 53 18.39 -0.99 13.14
CA ASP A 53 18.17 -1.60 14.45
C ASP A 53 16.71 -2.04 14.65
N PHE A 54 15.80 -1.61 13.77
CA PHE A 54 14.42 -2.05 13.70
C PHE A 54 14.32 -3.29 12.81
N LEU A 55 13.99 -4.45 13.38
CA LEU A 55 14.09 -5.71 12.66
C LEU A 55 12.77 -6.12 12.02
N ASN A 56 11.65 -5.93 12.71
CA ASN A 56 10.34 -6.31 12.20
C ASN A 56 9.19 -5.61 12.94
N ILE A 57 8.03 -5.56 12.29
CA ILE A 57 6.74 -5.16 12.85
C ILE A 57 5.66 -6.12 12.35
N MET A 58 4.81 -6.61 13.25
CA MET A 58 3.78 -7.59 12.90
C MET A 58 2.54 -7.46 13.80
N PRO A 59 1.35 -7.87 13.33
CA PRO A 59 0.17 -7.97 14.19
C PRO A 59 0.41 -8.97 15.33
N SER A 60 -0.14 -8.68 16.51
CA SER A 60 -0.24 -9.66 17.59
C SER A 60 -1.37 -10.64 17.31
N LEU A 61 -1.12 -11.94 17.53
CA LEU A 61 -2.17 -12.97 17.50
C LEU A 61 -3.04 -12.96 18.76
N LYS A 62 -2.63 -12.22 19.81
CA LYS A 62 -3.33 -12.21 21.10
C LYS A 62 -4.50 -11.23 21.13
N ALA A 63 -4.37 -10.10 20.45
CA ALA A 63 -5.40 -9.06 20.44
C ALA A 63 -5.43 -8.31 19.10
N PRO A 64 -6.64 -7.95 18.62
CA PRO A 64 -6.83 -7.33 17.31
C PRO A 64 -6.30 -5.89 17.22
N THR A 65 -5.99 -5.24 18.35
CA THR A 65 -5.44 -3.88 18.39
C THR A 65 -3.94 -3.87 18.67
N GLU A 66 -3.34 -5.03 18.95
CA GLU A 66 -1.94 -5.12 19.34
C GLU A 66 -1.01 -5.32 18.13
N VAL A 67 0.11 -4.62 18.17
CA VAL A 67 1.25 -4.73 17.26
C VAL A 67 2.49 -5.09 18.08
N THR A 68 3.32 -5.97 17.54
CA THR A 68 4.62 -6.33 18.14
C THR A 68 5.73 -5.86 17.22
N ILE A 69 6.70 -5.15 17.80
CA ILE A 69 7.94 -4.80 17.13
C ILE A 69 9.08 -5.65 17.67
N LEU A 70 10.02 -5.99 16.78
CA LEU A 70 11.28 -6.64 17.10
C LEU A 70 12.42 -5.67 16.81
N VAL A 71 13.22 -5.36 17.81
CA VAL A 71 14.34 -4.40 17.70
C VAL A 71 15.63 -4.98 18.26
N ARG A 72 16.78 -4.48 17.81
CA ARG A 72 18.11 -4.80 18.37
C ARG A 72 18.34 -3.99 19.63
N LYS A 73 18.90 -4.61 20.69
CA LYS A 73 19.33 -3.86 21.88
C LYS A 73 20.58 -3.06 21.54
N ALA A 74 20.48 -1.72 21.64
CA ALA A 74 21.52 -0.76 21.27
C ALA A 74 22.91 -1.02 21.89
N LYS A 75 23.00 -1.69 23.05
CA LYS A 75 24.26 -1.88 23.80
C LYS A 75 24.96 -3.22 23.62
N GLU A 76 24.32 -4.23 23.01
CA GLU A 76 24.88 -5.62 22.99
C GLU A 76 24.88 -6.28 21.62
N GLY A 77 24.50 -5.58 20.55
CA GLY A 77 24.75 -5.92 19.13
C GLY A 77 24.06 -7.17 18.57
N LYS A 78 23.82 -8.21 19.37
CA LYS A 78 23.21 -9.48 18.92
C LYS A 78 21.87 -9.79 19.61
N LYS A 79 21.64 -9.27 20.82
CA LYS A 79 20.38 -9.52 21.53
C LYS A 79 19.24 -8.68 20.97
N THR A 80 18.12 -9.33 20.71
CA THR A 80 16.88 -8.70 20.25
C THR A 80 15.90 -8.50 21.41
N GLN A 81 14.91 -7.64 21.20
CA GLN A 81 13.84 -7.39 22.15
C GLN A 81 12.51 -7.26 21.41
N ASN A 82 11.49 -7.96 21.91
CA ASN A 82 10.11 -7.76 21.50
C ASN A 82 9.46 -6.68 22.38
N MET A 83 8.66 -5.82 21.77
CA MET A 83 7.86 -4.81 22.45
C MET A 83 6.46 -4.79 21.86
N THR A 84 5.44 -4.74 22.71
CA THR A 84 4.04 -4.75 22.29
C THR A 84 3.43 -3.37 22.51
N PHE A 85 2.71 -2.90 21.51
CA PHE A 85 1.92 -1.67 21.54
C PHE A 85 0.49 -2.01 21.14
N SER A 86 -0.49 -1.20 21.54
CA SER A 86 -1.86 -1.31 21.04
C SER A 86 -2.41 0.02 20.54
N THR A 87 -3.18 -0.03 19.46
CA THR A 87 -3.88 1.11 18.86
C THR A 87 -5.10 0.61 18.06
N GLU A 88 -6.11 1.46 17.91
CA GLU A 88 -7.27 1.18 17.06
C GLU A 88 -6.90 1.24 15.56
N HIS A 89 -5.81 1.93 15.23
CA HIS A 89 -5.29 2.07 13.86
C HIS A 89 -4.20 1.03 13.54
N ARG A 90 -4.30 -0.19 14.10
CA ARG A 90 -3.23 -1.22 14.02
C ARG A 90 -2.78 -1.48 12.58
N GLU A 91 -3.74 -1.73 11.69
CA GLU A 91 -3.48 -2.09 10.29
C GLU A 91 -2.81 -0.94 9.54
N ASP A 92 -3.23 0.30 9.82
CA ASP A 92 -2.67 1.51 9.21
C ASP A 92 -1.23 1.76 9.67
N LEU A 93 -0.99 1.72 10.99
CA LEU A 93 0.34 1.85 11.58
C LEU A 93 1.33 0.83 11.00
N ILE A 94 0.92 -0.45 10.95
CA ILE A 94 1.76 -1.52 10.39
C ILE A 94 2.04 -1.27 8.91
N THR A 95 1.00 -0.91 8.13
CA THR A 95 1.13 -0.65 6.69
C THR A 95 2.08 0.51 6.40
N GLU A 96 1.99 1.61 7.16
CA GLU A 96 2.89 2.76 7.03
C GLU A 96 4.34 2.39 7.35
N ALA A 97 4.58 1.67 8.44
CA ALA A 97 5.92 1.20 8.80
C ALA A 97 6.50 0.28 7.71
N LEU A 98 5.70 -0.64 7.18
CA LEU A 98 6.12 -1.59 6.14
C LEU A 98 6.44 -0.93 4.79
N LYS A 99 6.18 0.37 4.59
CA LYS A 99 6.71 1.09 3.40
C LYS A 99 8.24 1.16 3.40
N PHE A 100 8.86 1.12 4.57
CA PHE A 100 10.31 1.20 4.79
C PHE A 100 10.95 -0.17 5.03
N TYR A 101 10.23 -1.28 4.80
CA TYR A 101 10.70 -2.62 5.18
C TYR A 101 12.07 -3.00 4.60
N LYS A 102 12.47 -2.46 3.44
CA LYS A 102 13.79 -2.72 2.83
C LYS A 102 14.94 -2.05 3.57
N GLU A 103 14.65 -1.06 4.43
CA GLU A 103 15.63 -0.35 5.25
C GLU A 103 15.79 -1.00 6.64
N PHE A 104 14.86 -1.88 7.02
CA PHE A 104 14.88 -2.56 8.30
C PHE A 104 16.10 -3.48 8.42
N GLY A 105 16.73 -3.52 9.59
CA GLY A 105 17.88 -4.38 9.85
C GLY A 105 17.59 -5.88 9.77
N GLY A 106 16.31 -6.27 9.71
CA GLY A 106 15.87 -7.65 9.49
C GLY A 106 15.69 -8.03 8.03
N TYR A 107 15.71 -7.07 7.10
CA TYR A 107 15.53 -7.32 5.68
C TYR A 107 16.71 -8.09 5.08
N LYS A 108 16.40 -9.03 4.20
CA LYS A 108 17.37 -9.82 3.43
C LYS A 108 16.99 -9.74 1.96
N SER A 109 17.84 -9.07 1.18
CA SER A 109 17.70 -8.98 -0.28
C SER A 109 17.77 -10.34 -0.95
N GLY A 110 17.12 -10.49 -2.10
CA GLY A 110 17.17 -11.71 -2.93
C GLY A 110 16.02 -12.69 -2.68
N ASN A 111 15.14 -12.38 -1.73
CA ASN A 111 13.94 -13.18 -1.43
C ASN A 111 12.65 -12.50 -1.95
N GLU A 112 12.75 -11.57 -2.89
CA GLU A 112 11.60 -10.86 -3.45
C GLU A 112 10.72 -11.81 -4.26
N LEU A 113 9.47 -11.98 -3.84
CA LEU A 113 8.49 -12.81 -4.53
C LEU A 113 7.90 -12.05 -5.70
N ARG A 114 8.47 -12.26 -6.89
CA ARG A 114 8.13 -11.56 -8.12
C ARG A 114 7.44 -12.46 -9.13
N PHE A 115 6.45 -11.89 -9.80
CA PHE A 115 5.61 -12.56 -10.79
C PHE A 115 5.52 -11.69 -12.04
N SER A 116 6.04 -12.20 -13.17
CA SER A 116 5.86 -11.55 -14.47
C SER A 116 4.40 -11.61 -14.89
N GLY A 117 3.92 -10.53 -15.48
CA GLY A 117 2.52 -10.40 -15.83
C GLY A 117 2.23 -9.19 -16.71
N TYR A 118 0.95 -8.92 -16.88
CA TYR A 118 0.47 -7.74 -17.60
C TYR A 118 -0.58 -7.02 -16.79
N LYS A 119 -0.64 -5.71 -16.94
CA LYS A 119 -1.78 -4.89 -16.50
C LYS A 119 -2.61 -4.52 -17.72
N LEU A 120 -3.93 -4.65 -17.64
CA LEU A 120 -4.80 -4.01 -18.62
C LEU A 120 -4.83 -2.51 -18.32
N HIS A 121 -4.20 -1.75 -19.20
CA HIS A 121 -4.00 -0.32 -19.06
C HIS A 121 -5.30 0.46 -19.30
N TRP A 122 -5.34 1.74 -18.92
CA TRP A 122 -6.50 2.59 -19.21
C TRP A 122 -6.81 2.69 -20.70
N SER A 123 -5.78 2.55 -21.55
CA SER A 123 -5.87 2.52 -23.00
C SER A 123 -6.25 1.13 -23.55
N GLU A 124 -6.67 0.20 -22.68
CA GLU A 124 -7.06 -1.18 -22.99
C GLU A 124 -5.95 -2.05 -23.62
N ARG A 125 -4.72 -1.54 -23.63
CA ARG A 125 -3.52 -2.28 -24.02
C ARG A 125 -2.99 -3.08 -22.82
N LYS A 126 -2.42 -4.24 -23.11
CA LYS A 126 -1.65 -5.00 -22.12
C LYS A 126 -0.28 -4.35 -21.96
N VAL A 127 0.03 -3.90 -20.74
CA VAL A 127 1.34 -3.33 -20.40
C VAL A 127 2.09 -4.33 -19.53
N PRO A 128 3.31 -4.75 -19.92
CA PRO A 128 4.13 -5.64 -19.08
C PRO A 128 4.37 -5.04 -17.70
N VAL A 129 4.23 -5.86 -16.66
CA VAL A 129 4.51 -5.50 -15.27
C VAL A 129 5.18 -6.66 -14.55
N THR A 130 5.97 -6.33 -13.54
CA THR A 130 6.34 -7.30 -12.50
C THR A 130 5.50 -7.01 -11.28
N LEU A 131 4.82 -8.04 -10.76
CA LEU A 131 4.07 -7.97 -9.51
C LEU A 131 4.95 -8.52 -8.38
N GLU A 132 5.24 -7.71 -7.37
CA GLU A 132 6.01 -8.09 -6.18
C GLU A 132 5.09 -8.19 -4.97
N VAL A 133 5.11 -9.35 -4.31
CA VAL A 133 4.42 -9.56 -3.02
C VAL A 133 5.34 -9.03 -1.93
N SER A 134 5.08 -7.81 -1.46
CA SER A 134 5.80 -7.21 -0.33
C SER A 134 5.09 -7.54 1.00
N PRO A 135 5.70 -7.28 2.16
CA PRO A 135 5.04 -7.54 3.44
C PRO A 135 3.71 -6.79 3.62
N GLY A 136 3.57 -5.56 3.11
CA GLY A 136 2.39 -4.72 3.32
C GLY A 136 1.49 -4.51 2.11
N SER A 137 1.89 -4.96 0.92
CA SER A 137 1.21 -4.61 -0.33
C SER A 137 1.54 -5.51 -1.52
N LEU A 138 0.68 -5.48 -2.54
CA LEU A 138 1.05 -5.92 -3.88
C LEU A 138 1.68 -4.74 -4.63
N ASP A 139 2.93 -4.86 -5.02
CA ASP A 139 3.67 -3.82 -5.72
C ASP A 139 3.66 -4.05 -7.24
N GLN A 140 3.33 -3.00 -7.99
CA GLN A 140 3.49 -2.96 -9.45
C GLN A 140 4.85 -2.35 -9.78
N ILE A 141 5.71 -3.13 -10.39
CA ILE A 141 7.07 -2.75 -10.78
C ILE A 141 7.17 -2.68 -12.31
N ASP A 142 7.91 -1.69 -12.81
CA ASP A 142 8.29 -1.63 -14.22
C ASP A 142 9.40 -2.66 -14.50
N PRO A 143 9.18 -3.63 -15.40
CA PRO A 143 10.16 -4.67 -15.67
C PRO A 143 11.43 -4.15 -16.36
N ARG A 144 11.42 -2.92 -16.90
CA ARG A 144 12.56 -2.36 -17.66
C ARG A 144 13.64 -1.78 -16.77
N ASP A 145 13.25 -1.10 -15.69
CA ASP A 145 14.16 -0.36 -14.80
C ASP A 145 14.01 -0.74 -13.33
N ASN A 146 13.15 -1.73 -13.00
CA ASN A 146 12.82 -2.18 -11.64
C ASN A 146 12.22 -1.08 -10.74
N LYS A 147 11.72 0.01 -11.31
CA LYS A 147 11.09 1.08 -10.54
C LYS A 147 9.71 0.66 -10.06
N LYS A 148 9.43 0.90 -8.78
CA LYS A 148 8.09 0.72 -8.22
C LYS A 148 7.15 1.81 -8.77
N LEU A 149 6.10 1.40 -9.48
CA LEU A 149 5.12 2.29 -10.12
C LEU A 149 3.87 2.54 -9.27
N CYS A 150 3.49 1.58 -8.43
CA CYS A 150 2.31 1.64 -7.57
C CYS A 150 2.39 0.55 -6.48
N SER A 151 1.79 0.80 -5.33
CA SER A 151 1.54 -0.19 -4.28
C SER A 151 0.04 -0.30 -4.04
N TYR A 152 -0.48 -1.52 -3.93
CA TYR A 152 -1.85 -1.81 -3.47
C TYR A 152 -1.75 -2.37 -2.06
N SER A 153 -1.86 -1.51 -1.06
CA SER A 153 -1.78 -1.88 0.36
C SER A 153 -2.84 -2.91 0.70
N TYR A 154 -2.46 -3.96 1.43
CA TYR A 154 -3.40 -5.04 1.74
C TYR A 154 -4.60 -4.58 2.57
N LYS A 155 -4.42 -3.61 3.47
CA LYS A 155 -5.51 -3.00 4.26
C LYS A 155 -6.57 -2.32 3.38
N ASP A 156 -6.19 -1.85 2.19
CA ASP A 156 -7.07 -1.09 1.29
C ASP A 156 -7.66 -1.99 0.17
N ILE A 157 -7.31 -3.29 0.12
CA ILE A 157 -7.89 -4.25 -0.83
C ILE A 157 -9.23 -4.74 -0.26
N GLU A 158 -10.31 -4.41 -0.96
CA GLU A 158 -11.67 -4.82 -0.60
C GLU A 158 -11.90 -6.30 -0.93
N LEU A 159 -11.49 -6.72 -2.13
CA LEU A 159 -11.55 -8.10 -2.59
C LEU A 159 -10.68 -8.34 -3.84
N ILE A 160 -10.46 -9.61 -4.15
CA ILE A 160 -9.95 -10.09 -5.43
C ILE A 160 -11.08 -10.76 -6.21
N ALA A 161 -11.20 -10.48 -7.50
CA ALA A 161 -12.11 -11.19 -8.40
C ALA A 161 -11.34 -11.88 -9.53
N LEU A 162 -11.66 -13.15 -9.81
CA LEU A 162 -11.10 -13.84 -10.98
C LEU A 162 -11.82 -13.42 -12.26
N VAL A 163 -11.13 -13.50 -13.39
CA VAL A 163 -11.70 -13.17 -14.71
C VAL A 163 -11.79 -14.43 -15.57
N SER A 164 -13.00 -14.79 -15.99
CA SER A 164 -13.26 -16.10 -16.63
C SER A 164 -12.89 -16.17 -18.10
N ASP A 165 -13.01 -15.06 -18.81
CA ASP A 165 -12.71 -14.88 -20.23
C ASP A 165 -11.30 -14.27 -20.46
N TYR A 166 -10.44 -14.31 -19.43
CA TYR A 166 -9.10 -13.75 -19.49
C TYR A 166 -8.11 -14.67 -18.75
N PRO A 167 -7.39 -15.56 -19.46
CA PRO A 167 -6.48 -16.53 -18.86
C PRO A 167 -5.45 -15.88 -17.91
N GLY A 168 -5.27 -16.46 -16.72
CA GLY A 168 -4.41 -15.90 -15.68
C GLY A 168 -4.91 -14.57 -15.09
N GLY A 169 -6.10 -14.11 -15.48
CA GLY A 169 -6.67 -12.82 -15.12
C GLY A 169 -7.25 -12.77 -13.71
N PHE A 170 -6.97 -11.65 -13.03
CA PHE A 170 -7.57 -11.30 -11.76
C PHE A 170 -7.67 -9.77 -11.62
N VAL A 171 -8.64 -9.32 -10.82
CA VAL A 171 -8.86 -7.93 -10.49
C VAL A 171 -8.58 -7.71 -9.01
N VAL A 172 -7.77 -6.69 -8.71
CA VAL A 172 -7.66 -6.10 -7.37
C VAL A 172 -8.72 -5.00 -7.26
N VAL A 173 -9.66 -5.18 -6.34
CA VAL A 173 -10.69 -4.17 -6.00
C VAL A 173 -10.25 -3.44 -4.74
N THR A 174 -10.15 -2.12 -4.79
CA THR A 174 -9.47 -1.33 -3.74
C THR A 174 -9.97 0.12 -3.67
N GLY A 175 -9.58 0.83 -2.61
CA GLY A 175 -9.71 2.28 -2.50
C GLY A 175 -10.94 2.78 -1.76
N GLY A 176 -11.79 1.90 -1.22
CA GLY A 176 -13.01 2.26 -0.46
C GLY A 176 -14.22 2.58 -1.34
N PHE A 177 -14.02 2.67 -2.66
CA PHE A 177 -15.06 2.90 -3.66
C PHE A 177 -15.08 1.82 -4.75
N SER A 178 -14.48 0.67 -4.48
CA SER A 178 -14.46 -0.49 -5.37
C SER A 178 -13.77 -0.24 -6.72
N ARG A 179 -12.70 0.56 -6.72
CA ARG A 179 -11.87 0.77 -7.90
C ARG A 179 -11.23 -0.54 -8.32
N MET A 180 -11.22 -0.84 -9.62
CA MET A 180 -10.71 -2.09 -10.14
C MET A 180 -9.38 -1.93 -10.88
N HIS A 181 -8.48 -2.88 -10.69
CA HIS A 181 -7.23 -3.01 -11.44
C HIS A 181 -7.06 -4.44 -11.96
N LEU A 182 -7.14 -4.63 -13.28
CA LEU A 182 -6.98 -5.93 -13.92
C LEU A 182 -5.52 -6.25 -14.23
N PHE A 183 -5.10 -7.42 -13.78
CA PHE A 183 -3.78 -8.01 -14.04
C PHE A 183 -3.89 -9.42 -14.59
N THR A 184 -2.81 -9.90 -15.21
CA THR A 184 -2.62 -11.32 -15.55
C THR A 184 -1.24 -11.78 -15.12
N THR A 185 -1.14 -13.06 -14.76
CA THR A 185 0.14 -13.79 -14.64
C THR A 185 -0.12 -15.28 -14.81
N ASP A 186 0.86 -16.01 -15.35
CA ASP A 186 0.76 -17.46 -15.53
C ASP A 186 0.77 -18.22 -14.20
N ARG A 187 1.29 -17.57 -13.14
CA ARG A 187 1.36 -18.11 -11.77
C ARG A 187 0.32 -17.47 -10.85
N ARG A 188 -0.89 -17.22 -11.35
CA ARG A 188 -1.97 -16.51 -10.62
C ARG A 188 -2.27 -17.12 -9.27
N GLU A 189 -2.45 -18.44 -9.20
CA GLU A 189 -2.84 -19.10 -7.94
C GLU A 189 -1.75 -19.01 -6.88
N GLU A 190 -0.47 -19.13 -7.27
CA GLU A 190 0.67 -18.95 -6.37
C GLU A 190 0.74 -17.50 -5.87
N LEU A 191 0.61 -16.52 -6.76
CA LEU A 191 0.61 -15.09 -6.40
C LEU A 191 -0.52 -14.78 -5.42
N LEU A 192 -1.76 -15.19 -5.69
CA LEU A 192 -2.91 -14.93 -4.82
C LEU A 192 -2.73 -15.58 -3.45
N LYS A 193 -2.26 -16.83 -3.40
CA LYS A 193 -1.93 -17.52 -2.15
C LYS A 193 -0.89 -16.73 -1.35
N LYS A 194 0.20 -16.29 -1.99
CA LYS A 194 1.27 -15.52 -1.33
C LYS A 194 0.81 -14.15 -0.85
N MET A 195 -0.06 -13.47 -1.60
CA MET A 195 -0.69 -12.22 -1.17
C MET A 195 -1.54 -12.43 0.10
N MET A 196 -2.38 -13.46 0.13
CA MET A 196 -3.22 -13.75 1.30
C MET A 196 -2.39 -14.15 2.53
N GLU A 197 -1.33 -14.95 2.33
CA GLU A 197 -0.37 -15.29 3.40
C GLU A 197 0.31 -14.03 3.94
N ALA A 198 0.80 -13.15 3.06
CA ALA A 198 1.48 -11.91 3.46
C ALA A 198 0.53 -10.93 4.16
N SER A 199 -0.69 -10.74 3.64
CA SER A 199 -1.67 -9.82 4.24
C SER A 199 -2.04 -10.23 5.65
N PHE A 200 -2.28 -11.53 5.88
CA PHE A 200 -2.66 -12.04 7.19
C PHE A 200 -1.48 -12.01 8.17
N ASN A 201 -0.32 -12.52 7.77
CA ASN A 201 0.82 -12.68 8.68
C ASN A 201 1.51 -11.36 9.02
N ASN A 202 1.57 -10.42 8.08
CA ASN A 202 2.35 -9.19 8.25
C ASN A 202 1.51 -7.98 8.60
N VAL A 203 0.25 -7.90 8.15
CA VAL A 203 -0.65 -6.75 8.41
C VAL A 203 -1.81 -7.13 9.34
N GLY A 204 -2.21 -8.40 9.34
CA GLY A 204 -3.36 -8.87 10.11
C GLY A 204 -4.69 -8.72 9.38
N VAL A 205 -4.65 -8.61 8.03
CA VAL A 205 -5.82 -8.39 7.17
C VAL A 205 -6.10 -9.63 6.31
N THR A 206 -7.37 -10.02 6.24
CA THR A 206 -7.83 -11.10 5.36
C THR A 206 -8.32 -10.53 4.05
N ILE A 207 -7.58 -10.78 2.96
CA ILE A 207 -8.03 -10.47 1.61
C ILE A 207 -9.11 -11.46 1.20
N LYS A 208 -10.31 -10.95 0.86
CA LYS A 208 -11.43 -11.77 0.39
C LYS A 208 -11.29 -12.07 -1.10
N GLN A 209 -11.68 -13.27 -1.51
CA GLN A 209 -11.85 -13.61 -2.92
C GLN A 209 -13.34 -13.74 -3.26
N LYS A 210 -13.75 -13.08 -4.34
CA LYS A 210 -15.12 -13.18 -4.87
C LYS A 210 -15.38 -14.61 -5.34
N LYS A 211 -16.52 -15.19 -4.91
CA LYS A 211 -16.91 -16.56 -5.25
C LYS A 211 -17.12 -16.76 -6.75
N SER A 212 -17.77 -15.80 -7.40
CA SER A 212 -17.99 -15.80 -8.85
C SER A 212 -16.89 -15.02 -9.57
N SER A 213 -16.49 -15.54 -10.72
CA SER A 213 -15.67 -14.80 -11.68
C SER A 213 -16.47 -13.68 -12.34
N ILE A 214 -15.76 -12.68 -12.84
CA ILE A 214 -16.29 -11.62 -13.70
C ILE A 214 -15.77 -11.79 -15.13
N LYS A 215 -16.35 -11.05 -16.07
CA LYS A 215 -15.85 -10.93 -17.46
C LYS A 215 -15.04 -9.65 -17.65
N VAL A 216 -14.19 -9.61 -18.68
CA VAL A 216 -13.42 -8.40 -19.05
C VAL A 216 -14.35 -7.22 -19.32
N ASP A 217 -15.46 -7.44 -20.02
CA ASP A 217 -16.45 -6.39 -20.31
C ASP A 217 -17.04 -5.78 -19.04
N SER A 218 -17.30 -6.63 -18.02
CA SER A 218 -17.75 -6.15 -16.72
C SER A 218 -16.68 -5.32 -16.01
N PHE A 219 -15.41 -5.71 -16.12
CA PHE A 219 -14.31 -4.89 -15.61
C PHE A 219 -14.26 -3.54 -16.32
N LEU A 220 -14.29 -3.50 -17.66
CA LEU A 220 -14.21 -2.25 -18.42
C LEU A 220 -15.35 -1.29 -18.06
N LYS A 221 -16.57 -1.82 -17.92
CA LYS A 221 -17.75 -1.04 -17.53
C LYS A 221 -17.65 -0.47 -16.12
N TYR A 222 -17.07 -1.20 -15.16
CA TYR A 222 -17.09 -0.83 -13.74
C TYR A 222 -15.70 -0.54 -13.15
N LYS A 223 -14.69 -0.23 -13.99
CA LYS A 223 -13.29 -0.09 -13.54
C LYS A 223 -13.07 1.04 -12.54
N PHE A 224 -13.95 2.04 -12.52
CA PHE A 224 -13.91 3.15 -11.56
C PHE A 224 -14.80 2.92 -10.33
N GLY A 225 -15.30 1.69 -10.15
CA GLY A 225 -16.12 1.32 -9.01
C GLY A 225 -17.45 2.07 -9.00
N LYS A 226 -17.82 2.61 -7.82
CA LYS A 226 -19.06 3.39 -7.60
C LYS A 226 -19.18 4.62 -8.52
N PHE A 227 -18.08 5.06 -9.13
CA PHE A 227 -18.00 6.27 -9.95
C PHE A 227 -17.84 5.95 -11.44
N SER A 228 -18.34 4.80 -11.89
CA SER A 228 -18.25 4.40 -13.31
C SER A 228 -19.39 4.95 -14.17
N ASP A 229 -20.48 5.43 -13.55
CA ASP A 229 -21.65 5.97 -14.27
C ASP A 229 -21.40 7.38 -14.79
N ASP A 230 -22.14 7.77 -15.85
CA ASP A 230 -21.94 8.99 -16.63
C ASP A 230 -21.93 10.27 -15.79
N GLU A 231 -22.78 10.37 -14.78
CA GLU A 231 -22.86 11.52 -13.85
C GLU A 231 -21.52 11.80 -13.16
N HIS A 232 -20.76 10.74 -12.84
CA HIS A 232 -19.50 10.87 -12.12
C HIS A 232 -18.31 11.19 -13.02
N ILE A 233 -18.39 10.81 -14.29
CA ILE A 233 -17.29 10.94 -15.25
C ILE A 233 -17.46 12.13 -16.19
N THR A 234 -18.65 12.73 -16.25
CA THR A 234 -18.90 13.93 -17.06
C THR A 234 -18.14 15.11 -16.48
N SER A 235 -17.34 15.77 -17.33
CA SER A 235 -16.47 16.87 -16.92
C SER A 235 -17.26 18.19 -16.89
N MET A 236 -17.22 18.89 -15.76
CA MET A 236 -17.80 20.23 -15.58
C MET A 236 -16.78 21.34 -15.84
N SER A 237 -15.50 21.06 -15.54
CA SER A 237 -14.39 21.95 -15.84
C SER A 237 -13.16 21.14 -16.22
N GLU A 238 -12.32 21.72 -17.09
CA GLU A 238 -11.16 21.07 -17.68
C GLU A 238 -9.95 22.00 -17.74
N PHE A 239 -8.79 21.45 -17.41
CA PHE A 239 -7.53 22.16 -17.37
C PHE A 239 -6.47 21.36 -18.12
N SER A 240 -5.79 22.01 -19.06
CA SER A 240 -4.60 21.43 -19.69
C SER A 240 -3.44 21.48 -18.71
N VAL A 241 -2.91 20.31 -18.33
CA VAL A 241 -1.83 20.18 -17.36
C VAL A 241 -0.71 19.28 -17.89
N TYR A 242 0.49 19.42 -17.31
CA TYR A 242 1.58 18.49 -17.51
C TYR A 242 1.78 17.66 -16.26
N LYS A 243 1.55 16.35 -16.38
CA LYS A 243 1.69 15.40 -15.29
C LYS A 243 3.12 14.88 -15.21
N GLN A 244 3.74 15.11 -14.07
CA GLN A 244 4.94 14.37 -13.66
C GLN A 244 4.52 13.02 -13.06
N SER A 245 5.14 11.93 -13.49
CA SER A 245 4.79 10.59 -13.03
C SER A 245 5.99 9.68 -13.02
N LEU A 246 6.05 8.74 -12.07
CA LEU A 246 7.08 7.70 -12.07
C LEU A 246 7.09 6.85 -13.34
N ARG A 247 5.98 6.84 -14.09
CA ARG A 247 5.76 6.06 -15.33
C ARG A 247 6.35 6.70 -16.59
N SER A 248 6.80 7.96 -16.51
CA SER A 248 7.37 8.70 -17.65
C SER A 248 8.55 9.52 -17.20
N LYS A 249 9.58 9.61 -18.05
CA LYS A 249 10.74 10.47 -17.78
C LYS A 249 10.36 11.94 -17.94
N ASP A 250 9.65 12.24 -19.02
CA ASP A 250 9.22 13.59 -19.35
C ASP A 250 7.77 13.83 -18.90
N PRO A 251 7.42 15.08 -18.50
CA PRO A 251 6.05 15.43 -18.19
C PRO A 251 5.11 15.12 -19.36
N ILE A 252 3.97 14.48 -19.07
CA ILE A 252 2.99 14.11 -20.11
C ILE A 252 1.80 15.06 -20.04
N GLN A 253 1.39 15.59 -21.21
CA GLN A 253 0.18 16.41 -21.30
C GLN A 253 -1.07 15.57 -20.94
N ARG A 254 -1.92 16.14 -20.09
CA ARG A 254 -3.19 15.57 -19.64
C ARG A 254 -4.25 16.64 -19.57
N THR A 255 -5.50 16.22 -19.68
CA THR A 255 -6.65 17.05 -19.32
C THR A 255 -7.06 16.66 -17.90
N LEU A 256 -6.86 17.57 -16.95
CA LEU A 256 -7.37 17.41 -15.59
C LEU A 256 -8.82 17.91 -15.58
N CYS A 257 -9.76 17.06 -15.22
CA CYS A 257 -11.17 17.41 -15.22
C CYS A 257 -11.78 17.27 -13.83
N PHE A 258 -12.73 18.14 -13.50
CA PHE A 258 -13.57 17.98 -12.31
C PHE A 258 -14.99 17.66 -12.75
N SER A 259 -15.56 16.61 -12.17
CA SER A 259 -17.01 16.41 -12.11
C SER A 259 -17.54 16.85 -10.75
N GLU A 260 -18.84 16.68 -10.50
CA GLU A 260 -19.43 17.00 -9.20
C GLU A 260 -18.78 16.24 -8.04
N MET A 261 -18.35 15.00 -8.27
CA MET A 261 -17.86 14.12 -7.22
C MET A 261 -16.45 13.58 -7.44
N CYS A 262 -15.83 13.85 -8.60
CA CYS A 262 -14.54 13.25 -8.96
C CYS A 262 -13.55 14.23 -9.57
N LEU A 263 -12.27 14.00 -9.26
CA LEU A 263 -11.14 14.44 -10.04
C LEU A 263 -10.78 13.37 -11.08
N LEU A 264 -10.74 13.77 -12.35
CA LEU A 264 -10.49 12.91 -13.50
C LEU A 264 -9.20 13.33 -14.19
N GLU A 265 -8.45 12.35 -14.69
CA GLU A 265 -7.37 12.58 -15.65
C GLU A 265 -7.79 11.96 -16.97
N ARG A 266 -7.83 12.75 -18.04
CA ARG A 266 -8.09 12.28 -19.40
C ARG A 266 -6.86 12.39 -20.28
N ASP A 267 -6.78 11.46 -21.22
CA ASP A 267 -5.83 11.52 -22.32
C ASP A 267 -6.32 12.55 -23.36
N PRO A 268 -5.56 13.59 -23.70
CA PRO A 268 -6.03 14.64 -24.61
C PRO A 268 -6.36 14.15 -26.03
N ALA A 269 -5.69 13.09 -26.49
CA ALA A 269 -5.85 12.60 -27.87
C ALA A 269 -7.09 11.72 -28.05
N THR A 270 -7.38 10.87 -27.06
CA THR A 270 -8.48 9.89 -27.13
C THR A 270 -9.67 10.26 -26.26
N TYR A 271 -9.52 11.26 -25.39
CA TYR A 271 -10.47 11.65 -24.36
C TYR A 271 -10.79 10.55 -23.33
N ASN A 272 -10.07 9.42 -23.38
CA ASN A 272 -10.24 8.32 -22.44
C ASN A 272 -9.82 8.72 -21.02
N ILE A 273 -10.54 8.20 -20.03
CA ILE A 273 -10.21 8.39 -18.62
C ILE A 273 -9.00 7.52 -18.26
N VAL A 274 -7.89 8.19 -17.94
CA VAL A 274 -6.64 7.58 -17.47
C VAL A 274 -6.78 7.13 -16.02
N THR A 275 -7.38 7.97 -15.18
CA THR A 275 -7.67 7.69 -13.77
C THR A 275 -8.78 8.58 -13.25
N LEU A 276 -9.42 8.13 -12.18
CA LEU A 276 -10.44 8.85 -11.42
C LEU A 276 -10.09 8.77 -9.93
N ARG A 277 -10.32 9.87 -9.19
CA ARG A 277 -10.34 9.89 -7.73
C ARG A 277 -11.59 10.62 -7.23
N PRO A 278 -12.34 10.06 -6.27
CA PRO A 278 -13.44 10.78 -5.63
C PRO A 278 -12.92 12.03 -4.89
N LEU A 279 -13.73 13.07 -4.79
CA LEU A 279 -13.40 14.26 -3.99
C LEU A 279 -13.61 14.04 -2.49
N SER A 280 -14.35 12.99 -2.12
CA SER A 280 -14.64 12.60 -0.74
C SER A 280 -13.66 11.59 -0.14
N SER A 281 -12.65 11.15 -0.91
CA SER A 281 -11.69 10.11 -0.52
C SER A 281 -10.46 10.64 0.20
#